data_AF-A0A0F8CR86-F1
#
_entry.id   AF-A0A0F8CR86-F1
#
_cell.length_a   1.000
_cell.length_b   1.000
_cell.length_c   1.000
_cell.angle_alpha   90.00
_cell.angle_beta   90.00
_cell.angle_gamma   90.00
#
_symmetry.space_group_name_H-M   'P 1'
#
loop_
_entity.id
_entity.type
_entity.pdbx_description
1 polymer ?
#
loop_
_entity_poly.entity_id
_entity_poly.type
_entity_poly.pdbx_seq_one_letter_code
_entity_poly.pdbx_strand_id
1 'polypeptide(L)'
;MNRNKIGVSILVLATLLVGMVLIPAVSAQEEKDYFVTAEEAFKHANANMISFIAADAPGFENWTGAFIDPNPLEFYDINSKKLFYQFSVYKENILIGRIDVCADKTLGASVNNIEFDPEPFKAAEAMERSIEITKSEYPDGKIKSTNMVVYSYPKIGAMTVVKDKTTGDEYRIFVDGYTLEGVEDKPATETEPGVWSMYDHLLKNGKDGFVEIL
;
A
#
# COMPACT_ATOMS: atom_id res chain seq x y z
N MET A 1 40.08 -41.76 66.29
CA MET A 1 41.24 -41.50 65.42
C MET A 1 40.85 -41.80 63.98
N ASN A 2 40.41 -40.79 63.23
CA ASN A 2 40.78 -40.55 61.82
C ASN A 2 40.06 -39.30 61.31
N ARG A 3 40.88 -38.37 60.82
CA ARG A 3 40.52 -37.10 60.20
C ARG A 3 40.25 -37.34 58.72
N ASN A 4 39.35 -36.55 58.13
CA ASN A 4 39.50 -35.84 56.85
C ASN A 4 38.20 -35.02 56.63
N LYS A 5 38.22 -33.68 56.78
CA LYS A 5 38.60 -32.66 55.76
C LYS A 5 37.53 -32.61 54.65
N ILE A 6 36.89 -31.53 54.22
CA ILE A 6 37.02 -30.04 54.17
C ILE A 6 35.63 -29.58 53.61
N GLY A 7 35.03 -28.40 53.79
CA GLY A 7 35.38 -27.10 54.36
C GLY A 7 34.05 -26.37 54.68
N VAL A 8 34.00 -25.41 55.61
CA VAL A 8 34.33 -23.98 55.40
C VAL A 8 33.54 -23.43 54.21
N SER A 9 32.79 -22.34 54.26
CA SER A 9 32.25 -21.42 55.26
C SER A 9 31.41 -20.42 54.43
N ILE A 10 30.78 -19.44 55.08
CA ILE A 10 30.39 -18.14 54.52
C ILE A 10 28.97 -18.06 53.94
N LEU A 11 28.02 -17.87 54.86
CA LEU A 11 27.35 -16.58 55.08
C LEU A 11 27.65 -15.44 54.07
N VAL A 12 27.16 -15.51 52.83
CA VAL A 12 26.79 -14.33 52.00
C VAL A 12 25.75 -14.77 50.98
N LEU A 13 24.47 -14.44 51.18
CA LEU A 13 23.53 -14.31 50.06
C LEU A 13 22.43 -13.29 50.38
N ALA A 14 22.86 -12.14 50.92
CA ALA A 14 22.10 -10.91 50.93
C ALA A 14 22.70 -10.01 49.85
N THR A 15 22.29 -10.23 48.59
CA THR A 15 22.35 -9.31 47.42
C THR A 15 22.09 -10.14 46.17
N LEU A 16 20.83 -10.22 45.73
CA LEU A 16 20.51 -10.58 44.35
C LEU A 16 19.12 -10.03 44.02
N LEU A 17 19.09 -9.26 42.92
CA LEU A 17 17.93 -8.73 42.19
C LEU A 17 17.40 -7.34 42.62
N VAL A 18 18.31 -6.36 42.63
CA VAL A 18 18.01 -5.04 42.05
C VAL A 18 18.04 -5.21 40.53
N GLY A 19 17.01 -4.73 39.84
CA GLY A 19 17.01 -4.57 38.38
C GLY A 19 15.84 -5.20 37.64
N MET A 20 14.59 -4.98 38.07
CA MET A 20 13.50 -4.96 37.09
C MET A 20 13.70 -3.69 36.26
N VAL A 21 14.44 -3.81 35.16
CA VAL A 21 14.35 -2.85 34.06
C VAL A 21 12.89 -2.93 33.60
N LEU A 22 12.10 -1.93 33.95
CA LEU A 22 10.83 -1.65 33.28
C LEU A 22 11.20 -1.35 31.82
N ILE A 23 11.26 -2.38 31.00
CA ILE A 23 11.18 -2.21 29.55
C ILE A 23 9.81 -1.56 29.35
N PRO A 24 9.71 -0.34 28.80
CA PRO A 24 8.41 0.13 28.36
C PRO A 24 7.95 -0.89 27.35
N ALA A 25 6.87 -1.61 27.66
CA ALA A 25 6.09 -2.26 26.64
C ALA A 25 5.52 -1.13 25.78
N VAL A 26 6.33 -0.64 24.84
CA VAL A 26 5.78 -0.13 23.59
C VAL A 26 5.06 -1.34 23.05
N SER A 27 3.75 -1.39 23.28
CA SER A 27 2.91 -2.35 22.63
C SER A 27 3.16 -2.14 21.14
N ALA A 28 3.93 -3.04 20.54
CA ALA A 28 3.75 -3.37 19.14
C ALA A 28 2.32 -3.90 19.06
N GLN A 29 1.35 -2.98 18.99
CA GLN A 29 0.00 -3.27 18.58
C GLN A 29 0.17 -3.97 17.24
N GLU A 30 -0.23 -5.25 17.18
CA GLU A 30 -0.02 -6.06 15.98
C GLU A 30 -0.44 -5.24 14.76
N GLU A 31 0.44 -5.15 13.77
CA GLU A 31 0.31 -4.37 12.53
C GLU A 31 -1.03 -4.57 11.79
N LYS A 32 -1.80 -5.61 12.18
CA LYS A 32 -3.14 -5.94 11.68
C LYS A 32 -4.22 -4.89 12.01
N ASP A 33 -4.07 -4.08 13.06
CA ASP A 33 -5.13 -3.15 13.49
C ASP A 33 -5.34 -1.95 12.55
N TYR A 34 -4.35 -1.66 11.70
CA TYR A 34 -4.37 -0.50 10.80
C TYR A 34 -4.90 -0.83 9.40
N PHE A 35 -4.93 -2.10 9.00
CA PHE A 35 -5.40 -2.48 7.67
C PHE A 35 -6.93 -2.55 7.59
N VAL A 36 -7.46 -2.09 6.46
CA VAL A 36 -8.89 -2.11 6.12
C VAL A 36 -9.13 -3.27 5.16
N THR A 37 -10.20 -4.04 5.38
CA THR A 37 -10.62 -5.10 4.45
C THR A 37 -11.37 -4.49 3.27
N ALA A 38 -11.44 -5.19 2.13
CA ALA A 38 -12.24 -4.73 0.99
C ALA A 38 -13.73 -4.51 1.35
N GLU A 39 -14.30 -5.36 2.21
CA GLU A 39 -15.68 -5.20 2.69
C GLU A 39 -15.87 -3.91 3.50
N GLU A 40 -14.94 -3.62 4.41
CA GLU A 40 -15.02 -2.40 5.21
C GLU A 40 -14.77 -1.16 4.36
N ALA A 41 -13.84 -1.24 3.40
CA ALA A 41 -13.61 -0.19 2.43
C ALA A 41 -14.86 0.09 1.57
N PHE A 42 -15.59 -0.95 1.17
CA PHE A 42 -16.85 -0.80 0.42
C PHE A 42 -17.92 -0.10 1.25
N LYS A 43 -18.02 -0.39 2.56
CA LYS A 43 -18.93 0.34 3.47
C LYS A 43 -18.56 1.82 3.55
N HIS A 44 -17.27 2.13 3.68
CA HIS A 44 -16.80 3.52 3.71
C HIS A 44 -17.10 4.27 2.41
N ALA A 45 -16.92 3.63 1.25
CA ALA A 45 -17.26 4.21 -0.06
C ALA A 45 -18.77 4.50 -0.16
N ASN A 46 -19.62 3.54 0.19
CA ASN A 46 -21.08 3.72 0.18
C ASN A 46 -21.54 4.83 1.12
N ALA A 47 -21.03 4.85 2.35
CA ALA A 47 -21.40 5.85 3.34
C ALA A 47 -21.03 7.28 2.87
N ASN A 48 -19.83 7.46 2.30
CA ASN A 48 -19.42 8.75 1.75
C ASN A 48 -20.26 9.15 0.54
N MET A 49 -20.48 8.24 -0.41
CA MET A 49 -21.32 8.50 -1.57
C MET A 49 -22.72 8.96 -1.17
N ILE A 50 -23.38 8.24 -0.25
CA ILE A 50 -24.72 8.60 0.24
C ILE A 50 -24.69 9.96 0.95
N SER A 51 -23.68 10.22 1.77
CA SER A 51 -23.55 11.49 2.49
C SER A 51 -23.38 12.67 1.53
N PHE A 52 -22.58 12.54 0.47
CA PHE A 52 -22.36 13.60 -0.51
C PHE A 52 -23.61 13.86 -1.36
N ILE A 53 -24.29 12.80 -1.80
CA ILE A 53 -25.58 12.93 -2.51
C ILE A 53 -26.62 13.64 -1.62
N ALA A 54 -26.77 13.21 -0.37
CA ALA A 54 -27.76 13.79 0.55
C ALA A 54 -27.47 15.25 0.92
N ALA A 55 -26.21 15.69 0.81
CA ALA A 55 -25.79 17.06 1.06
C ALA A 55 -25.86 17.95 -0.19
N ASP A 56 -26.34 17.44 -1.34
CA ASP A 56 -26.28 18.11 -2.64
C ASP A 56 -24.86 18.64 -2.93
N ALA A 57 -23.85 17.83 -2.63
CA ALA A 57 -22.46 18.22 -2.79
C ALA A 57 -22.12 18.45 -4.28
N PRO A 58 -21.30 19.48 -4.62
CA PRO A 58 -20.90 19.74 -6.00
C PRO A 58 -20.30 18.51 -6.67
N GLY A 59 -20.76 18.19 -7.88
CA GLY A 59 -20.31 17.04 -8.68
C GLY A 59 -21.12 15.76 -8.46
N PHE A 60 -21.96 15.68 -7.44
CA PHE A 60 -22.80 14.50 -7.14
C PHE A 60 -24.22 14.58 -7.71
N GLU A 61 -24.56 15.63 -8.47
CA GLU A 61 -25.91 15.88 -8.98
C GLU A 61 -26.41 14.68 -9.81
N ASN A 62 -25.50 14.04 -10.55
CA ASN A 62 -25.81 12.90 -11.41
C ASN A 62 -25.72 11.54 -10.69
N TRP A 63 -25.28 11.48 -9.43
CA TRP A 63 -25.00 10.24 -8.72
C TRP A 63 -26.24 9.64 -8.03
N THR A 64 -27.37 10.37 -7.99
CA THR A 64 -28.65 9.80 -7.54
C THR A 64 -29.02 8.60 -8.41
N GLY A 65 -29.20 7.43 -7.76
CA GLY A 65 -29.49 6.16 -8.43
C GLY A 65 -28.27 5.42 -8.98
N ALA A 66 -27.05 5.94 -8.77
CA ALA A 66 -25.82 5.21 -9.06
C ALA A 66 -25.57 4.10 -8.03
N PHE A 67 -24.72 3.14 -8.40
CA PHE A 67 -24.27 2.07 -7.51
C PHE A 67 -22.76 1.89 -7.62
N ILE A 68 -22.17 1.33 -6.57
CA ILE A 68 -20.75 1.01 -6.50
C ILE A 68 -20.59 -0.48 -6.80
N ASP A 69 -19.70 -0.84 -7.73
CA ASP A 69 -19.29 -2.25 -7.93
C ASP A 69 -18.56 -2.73 -6.67
N PRO A 70 -19.01 -3.79 -5.98
CA PRO A 70 -18.38 -4.27 -4.75
C PRO A 70 -17.01 -4.90 -4.94
N ASN A 71 -16.55 -5.11 -6.18
CA ASN A 71 -15.23 -5.70 -6.47
C ASN A 71 -14.23 -4.59 -6.80
N PRO A 72 -13.40 -4.15 -5.84
CA PRO A 72 -12.44 -3.10 -6.10
C PRO A 72 -11.25 -3.62 -6.89
N LEU A 73 -10.61 -2.72 -7.65
CA LEU A 73 -9.23 -2.91 -8.04
C LEU A 73 -8.32 -2.52 -6.86
N GLU A 74 -7.32 -3.35 -6.57
CA GLU A 74 -6.35 -3.08 -5.52
C GLU A 74 -5.13 -2.37 -6.11
N PHE A 75 -4.78 -1.22 -5.54
CA PHE A 75 -3.55 -0.51 -5.86
C PHE A 75 -2.52 -0.66 -4.75
N TYR A 76 -1.29 -0.91 -5.15
CA TYR A 76 -0.15 -1.10 -4.27
C TYR A 76 0.87 0.02 -4.42
N ASP A 77 1.66 0.19 -3.37
CA ASP A 77 2.89 0.96 -3.40
C ASP A 77 3.97 0.18 -4.16
N ILE A 78 5.01 0.87 -4.63
CA ILE A 78 6.17 0.25 -5.27
C ILE A 78 6.94 -0.72 -4.35
N ASN A 79 6.70 -0.65 -3.03
CA ASN A 79 7.21 -1.59 -2.04
C ASN A 79 6.22 -2.73 -1.72
N SER A 80 5.23 -2.97 -2.59
CA SER A 80 4.21 -4.04 -2.48
C SER A 80 3.29 -3.95 -1.26
N LYS A 81 3.19 -2.77 -0.62
CA LYS A 81 2.21 -2.52 0.44
C LYS A 81 0.93 -1.93 -0.17
N LYS A 82 -0.24 -2.48 0.16
CA LYS A 82 -1.52 -1.99 -0.39
C LYS A 82 -1.76 -0.53 0.00
N LEU A 83 -2.19 0.28 -0.97
CA LEU A 83 -2.54 1.69 -0.78
C LEU A 83 -4.05 1.85 -0.76
N PHE A 84 -4.73 1.37 -1.81
CA PHE A 84 -6.13 1.69 -2.04
C PHE A 84 -6.94 0.48 -2.51
N TYR A 85 -8.20 0.48 -2.11
CA TYR A 85 -9.28 -0.21 -2.82
C TYR A 85 -9.98 0.84 -3.69
N GLN A 86 -9.85 0.73 -5.01
CA GLN A 86 -10.54 1.60 -5.95
C GLN A 86 -11.83 0.93 -6.39
N PHE A 87 -12.96 1.54 -6.04
CA PHE A 87 -14.27 1.07 -6.46
C PHE A 87 -14.77 1.86 -7.67
N SER A 88 -15.36 1.17 -8.64
CA SER A 88 -16.01 1.80 -9.78
C SER A 88 -17.46 2.16 -9.45
N VAL A 89 -17.88 3.35 -9.86
CA VAL A 89 -19.25 3.86 -9.66
C VAL A 89 -19.96 3.91 -11.00
N TYR A 90 -21.11 3.25 -11.07
CA TYR A 90 -21.90 3.11 -12.28
C TYR A 90 -23.28 3.70 -12.14
N LYS A 91 -23.79 4.29 -13.22
CA LYS A 91 -25.20 4.61 -13.39
C LYS A 91 -25.64 4.17 -14.78
N GLU A 92 -26.73 3.41 -14.85
CA GLU A 92 -27.24 2.89 -16.13
C GLU A 92 -26.17 2.15 -16.96
N ASN A 93 -25.28 1.39 -16.28
CA ASN A 93 -24.12 0.69 -16.84
C ASN A 93 -23.02 1.57 -17.45
N ILE A 94 -23.05 2.88 -17.19
CA ILE A 94 -21.99 3.82 -17.57
C ILE A 94 -21.11 4.08 -16.36
N LEU A 95 -19.78 3.99 -16.53
CA LEU A 95 -18.82 4.38 -15.50
C LEU A 95 -18.86 5.89 -15.35
N ILE A 96 -19.26 6.38 -14.18
CA ILE A 96 -19.41 7.83 -13.90
C ILE A 96 -18.42 8.32 -12.84
N GLY A 97 -17.73 7.41 -12.16
CA GLY A 97 -16.80 7.78 -11.11
C GLY A 97 -15.98 6.62 -10.58
N ARG A 98 -14.97 6.96 -9.79
CA ARG A 98 -14.20 6.03 -8.98
C ARG A 98 -14.03 6.59 -7.58
N ILE A 99 -14.02 5.70 -6.59
CA ILE A 99 -13.77 6.06 -5.18
C ILE A 99 -12.57 5.26 -4.69
N ASP A 100 -11.50 5.96 -4.32
CA ASP A 100 -10.32 5.37 -3.72
C ASP A 100 -10.45 5.38 -2.19
N VAL A 101 -10.43 4.19 -1.59
CA VAL A 101 -10.49 4.02 -0.14
C VAL A 101 -9.17 3.49 0.37
N CYS A 102 -8.57 4.17 1.35
CA CYS A 102 -7.31 3.78 1.96
C CYS A 102 -7.40 2.36 2.54
N ALA A 103 -6.45 1.51 2.15
CA ALA A 103 -6.29 0.16 2.70
C ALA A 103 -5.55 0.15 4.05
N ASP A 104 -4.93 1.27 4.43
CA ASP A 104 -4.22 1.47 5.69
C ASP A 104 -4.67 2.81 6.32
N LYS A 105 -5.19 2.75 7.55
CA LYS A 105 -5.70 3.91 8.30
C LYS A 105 -4.63 4.98 8.57
N THR A 106 -3.36 4.64 8.43
CA THR A 106 -2.26 5.59 8.60
C THR A 106 -2.12 6.54 7.41
N LEU A 107 -2.63 6.17 6.24
CA LEU A 107 -2.50 6.95 5.00
C LEU A 107 -3.25 8.29 5.03
N GLY A 108 -4.29 8.44 5.85
CA GLY A 108 -5.04 9.68 5.96
C GLY A 108 -6.52 9.46 6.20
N ALA A 109 -7.35 10.26 5.52
CA ALA A 109 -8.79 10.07 5.51
C ALA A 109 -9.16 8.71 4.90
N SER A 110 -10.29 8.15 5.31
CA SER A 110 -10.69 6.83 4.81
C SER A 110 -10.93 6.83 3.31
N VAL A 111 -11.69 7.81 2.80
CA VAL A 111 -11.82 8.04 1.36
C VAL A 111 -10.72 9.02 0.98
N ASN A 112 -9.81 8.56 0.12
CA ASN A 112 -8.65 9.33 -0.31
C ASN A 112 -9.01 10.26 -1.47
N ASN A 113 -9.75 9.73 -2.44
CA ASN A 113 -10.04 10.41 -3.68
C ASN A 113 -11.40 9.97 -4.24
N ILE A 114 -12.08 10.90 -4.90
CA ILE A 114 -13.29 10.65 -5.68
C ILE A 114 -13.04 11.27 -7.05
N GLU A 115 -12.91 10.41 -8.07
CA GLU A 115 -12.71 10.81 -9.45
C GLU A 115 -14.08 10.82 -10.15
N PHE A 116 -14.37 11.90 -10.87
CA PHE A 116 -15.59 12.06 -11.67
C PHE A 116 -15.25 11.88 -13.16
N ASP A 117 -16.13 11.21 -13.89
CA ASP A 117 -15.98 10.95 -15.33
C ASP A 117 -14.56 10.42 -15.70
N PRO A 118 -14.10 9.35 -15.04
CA PRO A 118 -12.71 8.93 -15.08
C PRO A 118 -12.32 8.39 -16.46
N GLU A 119 -11.08 8.67 -16.88
CA GLU A 119 -10.53 8.03 -18.07
C GLU A 119 -10.33 6.52 -17.81
N PRO A 120 -10.75 5.64 -18.74
CA PRO A 120 -10.45 4.21 -18.65
C PRO A 120 -8.95 3.95 -18.74
N PHE A 121 -8.38 3.24 -17.77
CA PHE A 121 -7.06 2.64 -17.89
C PHE A 121 -7.16 1.14 -18.17
N LYS A 122 -6.04 0.55 -18.60
CA LYS A 122 -5.96 -0.79 -19.16
C LYS A 122 -5.25 -1.75 -18.21
N ALA A 123 -5.82 -1.98 -17.03
CA ALA A 123 -5.14 -2.74 -15.97
C ALA A 123 -4.67 -4.14 -16.41
N ALA A 124 -5.56 -4.94 -17.02
CA ALA A 124 -5.21 -6.30 -17.45
C ALA A 124 -4.07 -6.30 -18.50
N GLU A 125 -4.15 -5.39 -19.48
CA GLU A 125 -3.16 -5.26 -20.54
C GLU A 125 -1.82 -4.74 -20.01
N ALA A 126 -1.83 -3.79 -19.07
CA ALA A 126 -0.62 -3.32 -18.40
C ALA A 126 0.05 -4.45 -17.59
N MET A 127 -0.73 -5.24 -16.86
CA MET A 127 -0.21 -6.39 -16.11
C MET A 127 0.38 -7.44 -17.05
N GLU A 128 -0.32 -7.82 -18.11
CA GLU A 128 0.18 -8.74 -19.14
C GLU A 128 1.49 -8.22 -19.76
N ARG A 129 1.50 -6.96 -20.19
CA ARG A 129 2.67 -6.32 -20.78
C ARG A 129 3.87 -6.29 -19.83
N SER A 130 3.65 -6.01 -18.54
CA SER A 130 4.72 -6.03 -17.54
C SER A 130 5.33 -7.43 -17.37
N ILE A 131 4.50 -8.48 -17.44
CA ILE A 131 4.94 -9.89 -17.40
C ILE A 131 5.74 -10.25 -18.66
N GLU A 132 5.29 -9.81 -19.84
CA GLU A 132 6.01 -10.04 -21.10
C GLU A 132 7.41 -9.42 -21.08
N ILE A 133 7.52 -8.14 -20.71
CA ILE A 133 8.80 -7.45 -20.61
C ILE A 133 9.70 -8.16 -19.60
N THR A 134 9.16 -8.52 -18.43
CA THR A 134 9.88 -9.27 -17.40
C THR A 134 10.44 -10.59 -17.93
N LYS A 135 9.65 -11.38 -18.66
CA LYS A 135 10.10 -12.65 -19.24
C LYS A 135 11.14 -12.46 -20.35
N SER A 136 11.11 -11.34 -21.04
CA SER A 136 12.11 -11.00 -22.06
C SER A 136 13.45 -10.60 -21.44
N GLU A 137 13.42 -9.80 -20.38
CA GLU A 137 14.62 -9.29 -19.71
C GLU A 137 15.24 -10.31 -18.74
N TYR A 138 14.39 -11.11 -18.08
CA TYR A 138 14.77 -12.12 -17.09
C TYR A 138 14.17 -13.49 -17.45
N PRO A 139 14.60 -14.12 -18.56
CA PRO A 139 13.98 -15.36 -19.06
C PRO A 139 14.05 -16.54 -18.08
N ASP A 140 15.10 -16.59 -17.25
CA ASP A 140 15.27 -17.61 -16.20
C ASP A 140 14.81 -17.13 -14.81
N GLY A 141 14.36 -15.87 -14.70
CA GLY A 141 13.94 -15.25 -13.46
C GLY A 141 12.62 -15.81 -12.93
N LYS A 142 12.47 -15.84 -11.61
CA LYS A 142 11.21 -16.24 -10.96
C LYS A 142 10.36 -15.01 -10.67
N ILE A 143 9.25 -14.86 -11.39
CA ILE A 143 8.23 -13.85 -11.06
C ILE A 143 7.70 -14.12 -9.64
N LYS A 144 7.73 -13.08 -8.82
CA LYS A 144 7.31 -13.07 -7.41
C LYS A 144 5.89 -12.56 -7.26
N SER A 145 5.55 -11.50 -7.99
CA SER A 145 4.23 -10.87 -7.98
C SER A 145 4.06 -9.98 -9.21
N THR A 146 2.81 -9.79 -9.61
CA THR A 146 2.40 -8.77 -10.57
C THR A 146 1.15 -8.09 -10.01
N ASN A 147 1.20 -6.78 -9.79
CA ASN A 147 0.11 -6.01 -9.20
C ASN A 147 -0.06 -4.67 -9.91
N MET A 148 -1.26 -4.09 -9.84
CA MET A 148 -1.43 -2.66 -10.13
C MET A 148 -0.83 -1.84 -8.99
N VAL A 149 -0.10 -0.78 -9.35
CA VAL A 149 0.61 0.10 -8.44
C VAL A 149 0.34 1.56 -8.74
N VAL A 150 0.45 2.39 -7.71
CA VAL A 150 0.73 3.82 -7.87
C VAL A 150 2.24 3.95 -7.91
N TYR A 151 2.82 4.08 -9.11
CA TYR A 151 4.28 4.11 -9.24
C TYR A 151 4.87 5.50 -8.95
N SER A 152 4.07 6.56 -9.12
CA SER A 152 4.49 7.95 -8.90
C SER A 152 3.24 8.80 -8.74
N TYR A 153 2.66 8.88 -7.54
CA TYR A 153 1.31 9.44 -7.33
C TYR A 153 1.13 10.80 -8.06
N PRO A 154 0.05 10.99 -8.83
CA PRO A 154 -1.11 10.08 -8.98
C PRO A 154 -0.98 9.03 -10.11
N LYS A 155 0.21 8.85 -10.70
CA LYS A 155 0.41 7.92 -11.82
C LYS A 155 0.29 6.46 -11.41
N ILE A 156 -0.48 5.71 -12.19
CA ILE A 156 -0.78 4.30 -11.97
C ILE A 156 -0.29 3.42 -13.11
N GLY A 157 0.06 2.18 -12.79
CA GLY A 157 0.53 1.20 -13.77
C GLY A 157 0.60 -0.20 -13.19
N ALA A 158 1.13 -1.14 -13.94
CA ALA A 158 1.45 -2.47 -13.44
C ALA A 158 2.92 -2.55 -13.02
N MET A 159 3.18 -3.31 -11.97
CA MET A 159 4.53 -3.66 -11.53
C MET A 159 4.66 -5.18 -11.44
N THR A 160 5.64 -5.75 -12.14
CA THR A 160 6.06 -7.14 -11.97
C THR A 160 7.40 -7.18 -11.24
N VAL A 161 7.45 -7.94 -10.14
CA VAL A 161 8.68 -8.20 -9.38
C VAL A 161 9.24 -9.55 -9.79
N VAL A 162 10.52 -9.59 -10.15
CA VAL A 162 11.21 -10.81 -10.56
C VAL A 162 12.47 -10.99 -9.74
N LYS A 163 12.70 -12.22 -9.29
CA LYS A 163 13.97 -12.61 -8.69
C LYS A 163 14.86 -13.23 -9.77
N ASP A 164 15.97 -12.58 -10.09
CA ASP A 164 16.94 -13.13 -11.02
C ASP A 164 17.55 -14.41 -10.44
N LYS A 165 17.71 -15.41 -11.29
CA LYS A 165 18.22 -16.72 -10.87
C LYS A 165 19.74 -16.72 -10.76
N THR A 166 20.43 -15.87 -11.51
CA THR A 166 21.89 -15.85 -11.60
C THR A 166 22.49 -15.10 -10.43
N THR A 167 22.03 -13.87 -10.18
CA THR A 167 22.51 -13.03 -9.09
C THR A 167 21.75 -13.27 -7.79
N GLY A 168 20.48 -13.68 -7.88
CA GLY A 168 19.58 -13.77 -6.74
C GLY A 168 18.95 -12.42 -6.35
N ASP A 169 19.24 -11.35 -7.09
CA ASP A 169 18.69 -10.02 -6.86
C ASP A 169 17.23 -9.92 -7.32
N GLU A 170 16.49 -8.97 -6.75
CA GLU A 170 15.12 -8.66 -7.16
C GLU A 170 15.09 -7.38 -8.01
N TYR A 171 14.34 -7.44 -9.10
CA TYR A 171 14.13 -6.34 -10.03
C TYR A 171 12.63 -6.10 -10.20
N ARG A 172 12.28 -4.85 -10.55
CA ARG A 172 10.89 -4.43 -10.77
C ARG A 172 10.76 -3.89 -12.18
N ILE A 173 9.74 -4.36 -12.88
CA ILE A 173 9.37 -3.88 -14.21
C ILE A 173 8.05 -3.16 -14.11
N PHE A 174 8.02 -1.90 -14.54
CA PHE A 174 6.84 -1.05 -14.52
C PHE A 174 6.30 -0.82 -15.93
N VAL A 175 4.98 -0.82 -16.06
CA VAL A 175 4.26 -0.46 -17.29
C VAL A 175 3.14 0.51 -16.95
N ASP A 176 3.06 1.63 -17.65
CA ASP A 176 2.02 2.64 -17.43
C ASP A 176 0.62 2.09 -17.75
N GLY A 177 -0.36 2.40 -16.90
CA GLY A 177 -1.72 1.87 -17.01
C GLY A 177 -2.54 2.45 -18.16
N TYR A 178 -2.18 3.63 -18.67
CA TYR A 178 -2.89 4.31 -19.75
C TYR A 178 -2.19 4.09 -21.10
N THR A 179 -0.87 4.32 -21.14
CA THR A 179 -0.10 4.26 -22.39
C THR A 179 0.42 2.87 -22.72
N LEU A 180 0.49 1.96 -21.74
CA LEU A 180 1.14 0.64 -21.85
C LEU A 180 2.66 0.70 -22.14
N GLU A 181 3.27 1.87 -21.98
CA GLU A 181 4.71 2.06 -22.16
C GLU A 181 5.49 1.59 -20.90
N GLY A 182 6.70 1.10 -21.11
CA GLY A 182 7.59 0.74 -20.01
C GLY A 182 8.04 1.99 -19.24
N VAL A 183 8.01 1.92 -17.91
CA VAL A 183 8.49 2.98 -17.02
C VAL A 183 9.81 2.53 -16.39
N GLU A 184 10.83 3.39 -16.50
CA GLU A 184 12.15 3.11 -15.93
C GLU A 184 12.07 3.03 -14.39
N ASP A 185 12.62 1.97 -13.80
CA ASP A 185 12.75 1.82 -12.34
C ASP A 185 13.90 2.69 -11.81
N LYS A 186 13.69 4.01 -11.86
CA LYS A 186 14.58 5.00 -11.26
C LYS A 186 13.82 5.88 -10.27
N PRO A 187 14.45 6.28 -9.15
CA PRO A 187 13.82 7.19 -8.20
C PRO A 187 13.50 8.53 -8.87
N ALA A 188 12.37 9.14 -8.50
CA ALA A 188 12.11 10.52 -8.87
C ALA A 188 13.15 11.46 -8.25
N THR A 189 13.50 12.52 -8.97
CA THR A 189 14.34 13.62 -8.48
C THR A 189 13.55 14.93 -8.53
N GLU A 190 14.13 16.04 -8.07
CA GLU A 190 13.48 17.36 -8.15
C GLU A 190 13.15 17.77 -9.59
N THR A 191 13.93 17.31 -10.57
CA THR A 191 13.83 17.73 -11.97
C THR A 191 13.42 16.62 -12.94
N GLU A 192 13.46 15.35 -12.50
CA GLU A 192 13.13 14.21 -13.35
C GLU A 192 12.04 13.33 -12.73
N PRO A 193 11.03 12.95 -13.51
CA PRO A 193 10.04 11.99 -13.06
C PRO A 193 10.70 10.62 -12.86
N GLY A 194 10.20 9.89 -11.89
CA GLY A 194 10.60 8.52 -11.59
C GLY A 194 9.59 7.86 -10.67
N VAL A 195 9.92 6.65 -10.24
CA VAL A 195 9.09 5.89 -9.31
C VAL A 195 9.41 6.29 -7.87
N TRP A 196 8.39 6.35 -7.02
CA TRP A 196 8.58 6.64 -5.59
C TRP A 196 7.45 6.03 -4.74
N SER A 197 7.77 5.75 -3.48
CA SER A 197 6.83 5.14 -2.53
C SER A 197 6.03 6.21 -1.78
N MET A 198 4.71 6.07 -1.77
CA MET A 198 3.80 6.94 -1.02
C MET A 198 4.01 6.80 0.48
N TYR A 199 4.27 5.58 0.96
CA TYR A 199 4.61 5.35 2.37
C TYR A 199 5.93 6.04 2.75
N ASP A 200 6.97 5.93 1.92
CA ASP A 200 8.26 6.58 2.21
C ASP A 200 8.13 8.11 2.19
N HIS A 201 7.30 8.66 1.30
CA HIS A 201 7.01 10.08 1.26
C HIS A 201 6.31 10.54 2.55
N LEU A 202 5.26 9.82 2.98
CA LEU A 202 4.54 10.14 4.22
C LEU A 202 5.41 10.02 5.47
N LEU A 203 6.29 9.02 5.52
CA LEU A 203 7.23 8.85 6.62
C LEU A 203 8.23 10.01 6.74
N LYS A 204 8.67 10.56 5.60
CA LYS A 204 9.64 11.68 5.57
C LYS A 204 9.00 13.04 5.86
N ASN A 205 7.82 13.28 5.29
CA ASN A 205 7.22 14.62 5.24
C ASN A 205 6.00 14.78 6.16
N GLY A 206 5.53 13.70 6.80
CA GLY A 206 4.28 13.70 7.56
C GLY A 206 3.05 13.71 6.67
N LYS A 207 1.85 13.74 7.28
CA LYS A 207 0.56 13.69 6.55
C LYS A 207 0.23 14.99 5.81
N ASP A 208 0.88 16.10 6.17
CA ASP A 208 0.66 17.41 5.56
C ASP A 208 1.25 17.50 4.15
N GLY A 209 2.13 16.56 3.75
CA GLY A 209 2.73 16.50 2.42
C GLY A 209 1.75 16.19 1.27
N PHE A 210 0.53 15.71 1.55
CA PHE A 210 -0.49 15.53 0.50
C PHE A 210 -1.09 16.85 0.02
N VAL A 211 -1.06 17.92 0.83
CA VAL A 211 -1.67 19.21 0.50
C VAL A 211 -0.87 19.98 -0.57
N GLU A 212 0.41 19.63 -0.76
CA GLU A 212 1.27 20.28 -1.77
C GLU A 212 1.23 19.60 -3.16
N ILE A 213 0.47 18.51 -3.33
CA ILE A 213 0.44 17.71 -4.58
C ILE A 213 -0.96 17.72 -5.25
N LEU A 214 -1.95 18.43 -4.68
CA LEU A 214 -3.26 18.70 -5.30
C LEU A 214 -3.34 20.14 -5.82
#